data_AF-A0A7C6WJU7-F1
#
_entry.id   AF-A0A7C6WJU7-F1
#
_cell.length_a   1.000
_cell.length_b   1.000
_cell.length_c   1.000
_cell.angle_alpha   90.00
_cell.angle_beta   90.00
_cell.angle_gamma   90.00
#
_symmetry.space_group_name_H-M   'P 1'
#
loop_
_entity.id
_entity.type
_entity.pdbx_description
1 polymer ?
#
loop_
_entity_poly.entity_id
_entity_poly.type
_entity_poly.pdbx_seq_one_letter_code
_entity_poly.pdbx_strand_id
1 'polypeptide(L)'
;MYFNELNLKPELLQAIEELGYYEPTEIQEQAIPAVLAGKDVLGQSHTGSGKTAAFGLPLLNLLTETDASNQTEALIILPTRELCLQVANELRKFATYSKEMSVVALYGGEPIDRQIRLLKRGKRIVVATPGRLLDHLRRRTIRVQNLQILVLDEADEMLNMGFYEDIVAVMAYL
;
A
#
# COMPACT_ATOMS: atom_id res chain seq x y z
N MET A 1 -2.03 24.47 4.79
CA MET A 1 -0.87 23.93 4.06
C MET A 1 -1.39 23.42 2.72
N TYR A 2 -0.59 23.38 1.66
CA TYR A 2 -0.96 22.76 0.38
C TYR A 2 -0.11 21.52 0.12
N PHE A 3 -0.61 20.59 -0.69
CA PHE A 3 0.14 19.37 -1.02
C PHE A 3 1.51 19.64 -1.66
N ASN A 4 1.64 20.73 -2.42
CA ASN A 4 2.91 21.13 -3.04
C ASN A 4 4.00 21.53 -2.02
N GLU A 5 3.64 21.75 -0.75
CA GLU A 5 4.58 22.02 0.35
C GLU A 5 5.11 20.73 1.00
N LEU A 6 4.61 19.55 0.60
CA LEU A 6 4.96 18.25 1.21
C LEU A 6 6.13 17.52 0.51
N ASN A 7 6.86 18.17 -0.40
CA ASN A 7 8.02 17.61 -1.11
C ASN A 7 7.73 16.28 -1.84
N LEU A 8 6.53 16.14 -2.38
CA LEU A 8 6.16 15.00 -3.23
C LEU A 8 6.67 15.21 -4.67
N LYS A 9 6.93 14.12 -5.37
CA LYS A 9 7.29 14.09 -6.79
C LYS A 9 6.24 14.83 -7.63
N PRO A 10 6.64 15.59 -8.68
CA PRO A 10 5.72 16.33 -9.52
C PRO A 10 4.59 15.49 -10.13
N GLU A 11 4.88 14.25 -10.50
CA GLU A 11 3.92 13.32 -11.11
C GLU A 11 2.80 12.93 -10.13
N LEU A 12 3.12 12.82 -8.83
CA LEU A 12 2.13 12.56 -7.78
C LEU A 12 1.28 13.79 -7.50
N LEU A 13 1.91 14.98 -7.46
CA LEU A 13 1.20 16.25 -7.30
C LEU A 13 0.19 16.47 -8.42
N GLN A 14 0.59 16.21 -9.67
CA GLN A 14 -0.31 16.27 -10.82
C GLN A 14 -1.48 15.29 -10.68
N ALA A 15 -1.21 14.04 -10.32
CA ALA A 15 -2.26 13.02 -10.17
C ALA A 15 -3.30 13.42 -9.10
N ILE A 16 -2.85 13.95 -7.97
CA ILE A 16 -3.77 14.25 -6.86
C ILE A 16 -4.55 15.55 -7.11
N GLU A 17 -3.97 16.52 -7.80
CA GLU A 17 -4.67 17.74 -8.22
C GLU A 17 -5.83 17.41 -9.16
N GLU A 18 -5.64 16.53 -10.15
CA GLU A 18 -6.70 16.05 -11.05
C GLU A 18 -7.81 15.27 -10.34
N LEU A 19 -7.47 14.64 -9.20
CA LEU A 19 -8.42 13.95 -8.34
C LEU A 19 -9.12 14.88 -7.34
N GLY A 20 -8.78 16.18 -7.32
CA GLY A 20 -9.38 17.19 -6.47
C GLY A 20 -8.77 17.28 -5.06
N TYR A 21 -7.56 16.78 -4.85
CA TYR A 21 -6.80 16.94 -3.61
C TYR A 21 -6.02 18.25 -3.66
N TYR A 22 -6.53 19.28 -2.98
CA TYR A 22 -5.88 20.59 -2.92
C TYR A 22 -5.19 20.80 -1.58
N GLU A 23 -5.93 20.58 -0.49
CA GLU A 23 -5.45 20.75 0.88
C GLU A 23 -5.37 19.38 1.58
N PRO A 24 -4.23 19.06 2.21
CA PRO A 24 -4.10 17.84 3.00
C PRO A 24 -4.99 17.88 4.24
N THR A 25 -5.54 16.74 4.64
CA THR A 25 -6.20 16.56 5.93
C THR A 25 -5.18 16.57 7.07
N GLU A 26 -5.64 16.74 8.31
CA GLU A 26 -4.75 16.75 9.49
C GLU A 26 -3.85 15.51 9.58
N ILE A 27 -4.39 14.31 9.28
CA ILE A 27 -3.58 13.08 9.27
C ILE A 27 -2.55 13.08 8.14
N GLN A 28 -2.85 13.67 6.99
CA GLN A 28 -1.95 13.76 5.85
C GLN A 28 -0.83 14.77 6.12
N GLU A 29 -1.15 15.94 6.67
CA GLU A 29 -0.16 16.97 7.06
C GLU A 29 0.89 16.43 8.03
N GLN A 30 0.48 15.57 8.96
CA GLN A 30 1.37 15.00 9.97
C GLN A 30 2.10 13.74 9.49
N ALA A 31 1.38 12.82 8.84
CA ALA A 31 1.94 11.53 8.46
C ALA A 31 2.87 11.62 7.25
N ILE A 32 2.52 12.41 6.22
CA ILE A 32 3.30 12.44 4.97
C ILE A 32 4.76 12.84 5.23
N PRO A 33 5.07 13.95 5.93
CA PRO A 33 6.46 14.31 6.23
C PRO A 33 7.18 13.28 7.11
N ALA A 34 6.47 12.64 8.04
CA ALA A 34 7.05 11.63 8.91
C ALA A 34 7.46 10.37 8.13
N VAL A 35 6.60 9.88 7.25
CA VAL A 35 6.88 8.72 6.39
C VAL A 35 8.02 9.06 5.40
N LEU A 36 8.01 10.24 4.78
CA LEU A 36 9.09 10.68 3.89
C LEU A 36 10.45 10.78 4.60
N ALA A 37 10.44 11.07 5.90
CA ALA A 37 11.65 11.06 6.74
C ALA A 37 12.11 9.65 7.15
N GLY A 38 11.44 8.59 6.68
CA GLY A 38 11.78 7.20 6.99
C GLY A 38 11.43 6.79 8.42
N LYS A 39 10.47 7.47 9.07
CA LYS A 39 10.03 7.13 10.43
C LYS A 39 8.88 6.13 10.41
N ASP A 40 8.85 5.28 11.43
CA ASP A 40 7.67 4.48 11.75
C ASP A 40 6.55 5.40 12.25
N VAL A 41 5.33 5.16 11.77
CA VAL A 41 4.16 5.99 12.07
C VAL A 41 3.02 5.11 12.57
N LEU A 42 2.47 5.48 13.74
CA LEU A 42 1.18 5.00 14.19
C LEU A 42 0.16 6.12 13.97
N GLY A 43 -0.72 5.94 12.98
CA GLY A 43 -1.78 6.89 12.66
C GLY A 43 -3.11 6.44 13.26
N GLN A 44 -3.74 7.30 14.06
CA GLN A 44 -5.09 7.07 14.57
C GLN A 44 -6.04 8.13 14.02
N SER A 45 -6.97 7.73 13.16
CA SER A 45 -8.02 8.60 12.65
C SER A 45 -9.23 7.81 12.18
N HIS A 46 -10.39 8.46 12.11
CA HIS A 46 -11.65 7.84 11.69
C HIS A 46 -11.63 7.51 10.19
N THR A 47 -12.45 6.53 9.76
CA THR A 47 -12.65 6.23 8.33
C THR A 47 -13.08 7.50 7.56
N GLY A 48 -12.60 7.65 6.32
CA GLY A 48 -12.90 8.84 5.51
C GLY A 48 -12.02 10.06 5.80
N SER A 49 -11.10 9.99 6.77
CA SER A 49 -10.14 11.06 7.09
C SER A 49 -8.98 11.22 6.10
N GLY A 50 -8.93 10.40 5.05
CA GLY A 50 -7.86 10.45 4.04
C GLY A 50 -6.61 9.63 4.38
N LYS A 51 -6.72 8.60 5.24
CA LYS A 51 -5.64 7.67 5.62
C LYS A 51 -4.90 7.08 4.40
N THR A 52 -5.64 6.66 3.36
CA THR A 52 -5.02 6.08 2.17
C THR A 52 -4.03 7.02 1.50
N ALA A 53 -4.35 8.31 1.37
CA ALA A 53 -3.42 9.28 0.80
C ALA A 53 -2.26 9.56 1.79
N ALA A 54 -2.53 9.54 3.10
CA ALA A 54 -1.55 9.80 4.14
C ALA A 54 -0.39 8.79 4.13
N PHE A 55 -0.64 7.50 3.87
CA PHE A 55 0.43 6.51 3.67
C PHE A 55 0.78 6.31 2.20
N GLY A 56 -0.19 6.39 1.29
CA GLY A 56 -0.04 6.01 -0.11
C GLY A 56 0.80 6.98 -0.93
N LEU A 57 0.67 8.28 -0.69
CA LEU A 57 1.46 9.30 -1.37
C LEU A 57 2.95 9.23 -1.00
N PRO A 58 3.35 9.24 0.28
CA PRO A 58 4.76 9.13 0.62
C PRO A 58 5.34 7.76 0.26
N LEU A 59 4.54 6.68 0.31
CA LEU A 59 4.94 5.36 -0.18
C LEU A 59 5.31 5.41 -1.66
N LEU A 60 4.42 5.92 -2.52
CA LEU A 60 4.71 6.07 -3.95
C LEU A 60 5.90 7.01 -4.22
N ASN A 61 6.05 8.04 -3.39
CA ASN A 61 7.15 8.99 -3.50
C ASN A 61 8.51 8.34 -3.24
N LEU A 62 8.60 7.51 -2.20
CA LEU A 62 9.83 6.85 -1.77
C LEU A 62 10.27 5.75 -2.73
N LEU A 63 9.33 5.04 -3.37
CA LEU A 63 9.68 4.02 -4.35
C LEU A 63 10.36 4.67 -5.57
N THR A 64 11.60 4.25 -5.87
CA THR A 64 12.42 4.78 -6.97
C THR A 64 12.09 4.14 -8.30
N GLU A 65 12.06 4.87 -9.40
CA GLU A 65 11.97 4.29 -10.76
C GLU A 65 13.31 3.67 -11.15
N THR A 66 13.62 2.49 -10.61
CA THR A 66 14.86 1.75 -10.85
C THR A 66 14.54 0.36 -11.37
N ASP A 67 15.45 -0.15 -12.21
CA ASP A 67 15.29 -1.37 -13.00
C ASP A 67 14.56 -2.48 -12.24
N ALA A 68 13.36 -2.77 -12.75
CA ALA A 68 12.32 -3.56 -12.12
C ALA A 68 12.76 -5.01 -11.89
N SER A 69 13.47 -5.25 -10.79
CA SER A 69 13.48 -6.57 -10.20
C SER A 69 12.03 -6.95 -9.87
N ASN A 70 11.59 -8.15 -10.26
CA ASN A 70 10.23 -8.66 -10.08
C ASN A 70 9.94 -8.92 -8.59
N GLN A 71 9.96 -7.86 -7.79
CA GLN A 71 10.02 -7.83 -6.33
C GLN A 71 8.97 -6.86 -5.82
N THR A 72 8.33 -7.22 -4.72
CA THR A 72 7.42 -6.35 -3.99
C THR A 72 8.23 -5.50 -3.03
N GLU A 73 8.11 -4.18 -3.15
CA GLU A 73 8.80 -3.18 -2.32
C GLU A 73 7.86 -2.51 -1.33
N ALA A 74 6.55 -2.56 -1.59
CA ALA A 74 5.52 -2.06 -0.70
C ALA A 74 4.42 -3.09 -0.49
N LEU A 75 4.08 -3.33 0.77
CA LEU A 75 3.04 -4.25 1.18
C LEU A 75 2.04 -3.52 2.09
N ILE A 76 0.78 -3.53 1.71
CA ILE A 76 -0.33 -2.95 2.48
C ILE A 76 -1.28 -4.09 2.85
N ILE A 77 -1.53 -4.28 4.14
CA ILE A 77 -2.39 -5.34 4.67
C ILE A 77 -3.67 -4.70 5.24
N LEU A 78 -4.82 -5.17 4.78
CA LEU A 78 -6.16 -4.69 5.16
C LEU A 78 -7.08 -5.87 5.52
N PRO A 79 -8.10 -5.67 6.39
CA PRO A 79 -8.91 -6.78 6.89
C PRO A 79 -9.83 -7.42 5.85
N THR A 80 -10.34 -6.65 4.88
CA THR A 80 -11.39 -7.12 3.96
C THR A 80 -11.01 -6.99 2.50
N ARG A 81 -11.71 -7.78 1.65
CA ARG A 81 -11.55 -7.74 0.19
C ARG A 81 -11.95 -6.37 -0.37
N GLU A 82 -13.02 -5.80 0.16
CA GLU A 82 -13.61 -4.56 -0.27
C GLU A 82 -12.61 -3.41 -0.05
N LEU A 83 -12.04 -3.33 1.15
CA LEU A 83 -11.01 -2.34 1.49
C LEU A 83 -9.74 -2.56 0.67
N CYS A 84 -9.31 -3.83 0.49
CA CYS A 84 -8.18 -4.16 -0.37
C CYS A 84 -8.36 -3.66 -1.81
N LEU A 85 -9.56 -3.79 -2.37
CA LEU A 85 -9.87 -3.30 -3.71
C LEU A 85 -9.94 -1.78 -3.77
N GLN A 86 -10.55 -1.14 -2.76
CA GLN A 86 -10.64 0.32 -2.67
C GLN A 86 -9.26 0.96 -2.61
N VAL A 87 -8.41 0.53 -1.67
CA VAL A 87 -7.04 1.02 -1.51
C VAL A 87 -6.21 0.75 -2.76
N ALA A 88 -6.28 -0.45 -3.34
CA ALA A 88 -5.54 -0.75 -4.56
C ALA A 88 -5.95 0.14 -5.74
N ASN A 89 -7.23 0.48 -5.87
CA ASN A 89 -7.70 1.37 -6.91
C ASN A 89 -7.27 2.82 -6.66
N GLU A 90 -7.29 3.27 -5.41
CA GLU A 90 -6.84 4.60 -5.03
C GLU A 90 -5.35 4.80 -5.29
N LEU A 91 -4.51 3.84 -4.88
CA LEU A 91 -3.07 3.85 -5.18
C LEU A 91 -2.79 3.87 -6.70
N ARG A 92 -3.59 3.17 -7.52
CA ARG A 92 -3.46 3.23 -8.98
C ARG A 92 -3.77 4.62 -9.54
N LYS A 93 -4.75 5.32 -8.96
CA LYS A 93 -5.08 6.69 -9.37
C LYS A 93 -3.94 7.65 -9.03
N PHE A 94 -3.37 7.54 -7.82
CA PHE A 94 -2.20 8.33 -7.44
C PHE A 94 -0.98 8.04 -8.33
N ALA A 95 -0.80 6.78 -8.72
CA ALA A 95 0.29 6.34 -9.59
C ALA A 95 0.03 6.51 -11.10
N THR A 96 -1.03 7.22 -11.53
CA THR A 96 -1.44 7.31 -12.95
C THR A 96 -0.31 7.80 -13.86
N TYR A 97 0.54 8.71 -13.36
CA TYR A 97 1.67 9.26 -14.10
C TYR A 97 3.00 8.51 -13.88
N SER A 98 3.02 7.49 -13.02
CA SER A 98 4.21 6.67 -12.72
C SER A 98 4.20 5.37 -13.53
N LYS A 99 5.00 5.32 -14.60
CA LYS A 99 4.99 4.20 -15.57
C LYS A 99 5.43 2.86 -14.97
N GLU A 100 6.31 2.91 -13.97
CA GLU A 100 6.91 1.72 -13.35
C GLU A 100 6.14 1.24 -12.12
N MET A 101 5.23 2.05 -11.58
CA MET A 101 4.47 1.69 -10.39
C MET A 101 3.31 0.78 -10.77
N SER A 102 3.28 -0.39 -10.16
CA SER A 102 2.22 -1.35 -10.41
C SER A 102 1.66 -1.96 -9.14
N VAL A 103 0.34 -1.86 -9.00
CA VAL A 103 -0.41 -2.26 -7.81
C VAL A 103 -1.20 -3.53 -8.10
N VAL A 104 -1.04 -4.56 -7.28
CA VAL A 104 -1.86 -5.79 -7.31
C VAL A 104 -2.61 -5.96 -6.00
N ALA A 105 -3.86 -6.43 -6.10
CA ALA A 105 -4.69 -6.75 -4.95
C ALA A 105 -4.72 -8.28 -4.75
N LEU A 106 -4.44 -8.76 -3.54
CA LEU A 106 -4.43 -10.18 -3.18
C LEU A 106 -5.46 -10.44 -2.07
N TYR A 107 -6.57 -11.08 -2.43
CA TYR A 107 -7.66 -11.35 -1.48
C TYR A 107 -8.31 -12.72 -1.73
N GLY A 108 -9.02 -13.23 -0.72
CA GLY A 108 -9.76 -14.49 -0.79
C GLY A 108 -10.98 -14.45 -1.72
N GLY A 109 -11.57 -15.61 -2.02
CA GLY A 109 -12.78 -15.69 -2.87
C GLY A 109 -12.53 -15.57 -4.38
N GLU A 110 -11.27 -15.45 -4.82
CA GLU A 110 -10.87 -15.60 -6.21
C GLU A 110 -9.80 -16.70 -6.39
N PRO A 111 -9.74 -17.38 -7.56
CA PRO A 111 -8.71 -18.37 -7.85
C PRO A 111 -7.30 -17.77 -7.69
N ILE A 112 -6.47 -18.44 -6.89
CA ILE A 112 -5.10 -17.96 -6.59
C ILE A 112 -4.24 -17.86 -7.84
N ASP A 113 -4.44 -18.75 -8.83
CA ASP A 113 -3.67 -18.76 -10.08
C ASP A 113 -3.80 -17.45 -10.87
N ARG A 114 -4.95 -16.75 -10.77
CA ARG A 114 -5.13 -15.43 -11.38
C ARG A 114 -4.18 -14.42 -10.74
N GLN A 115 -4.10 -14.42 -9.41
CA GLN A 115 -3.24 -13.53 -8.63
C GLN A 115 -1.75 -13.88 -8.83
N ILE A 116 -1.40 -15.17 -8.93
CA ILE A 116 -0.03 -15.61 -9.27
C ILE A 116 0.39 -15.05 -10.64
N ARG A 117 -0.49 -15.10 -11.66
CA ARG A 117 -0.19 -14.52 -12.98
C ARG A 117 0.01 -13.01 -12.92
N LEU A 118 -0.73 -12.30 -12.05
CA LEU A 118 -0.55 -10.87 -11.87
C LEU A 118 0.80 -10.55 -11.22
N LEU A 119 1.18 -11.29 -10.16
CA LEU A 119 2.46 -11.14 -9.47
C LEU A 119 3.65 -11.38 -10.39
N LYS A 120 3.58 -12.39 -11.27
CA LYS A 120 4.65 -12.70 -12.24
C LYS A 120 5.01 -11.54 -13.18
N ARG A 121 4.12 -10.55 -13.34
CA ARG A 121 4.32 -9.38 -14.22
C ARG A 121 5.17 -8.26 -13.58
N GLY A 122 5.86 -8.47 -12.46
CA GLY A 122 6.71 -7.43 -11.86
C GLY A 122 5.91 -6.43 -11.03
N LYS A 123 5.29 -6.89 -9.93
CA LYS A 123 4.45 -6.02 -9.08
C LYS A 123 5.20 -5.47 -7.87
N ARG A 124 5.37 -4.15 -7.89
CA ARG A 124 6.11 -3.38 -6.87
C ARG A 124 5.28 -3.14 -5.61
N ILE A 125 3.98 -2.96 -5.78
CA ILE A 125 3.05 -2.65 -4.69
C ILE A 125 2.01 -3.75 -4.60
N VAL A 126 1.89 -4.35 -3.41
CA VAL A 126 0.91 -5.38 -3.09
C VAL A 126 -0.02 -4.85 -2.02
N VAL A 127 -1.32 -4.90 -2.29
CA VAL A 127 -2.38 -4.66 -1.31
C VAL A 127 -3.04 -6.01 -1.06
N ALA A 128 -3.18 -6.44 0.19
CA ALA A 128 -3.61 -7.81 0.47
C ALA A 128 -4.44 -7.97 1.74
N THR A 129 -5.25 -9.03 1.78
CA THR A 129 -5.84 -9.52 3.03
C THR A 129 -4.92 -10.55 3.70
N PRO A 130 -4.87 -10.66 5.05
CA PRO A 130 -3.90 -11.47 5.77
C PRO A 130 -3.83 -12.93 5.30
N GLY A 131 -4.96 -13.64 5.30
CA GLY A 131 -4.99 -15.06 4.94
C GLY A 131 -4.56 -15.34 3.49
N ARG A 132 -4.92 -14.47 2.53
CA ARG A 132 -4.51 -14.66 1.12
C ARG A 132 -3.03 -14.34 0.92
N LEU A 133 -2.52 -13.29 1.58
CA LEU A 133 -1.10 -12.97 1.57
C LEU A 133 -0.28 -14.15 2.13
N LEU A 134 -0.71 -14.72 3.24
CA LEU A 134 -0.05 -15.87 3.86
C LEU A 134 -0.02 -17.10 2.94
N ASP A 135 -1.10 -17.38 2.19
CA ASP A 135 -1.12 -18.45 1.19
C ASP A 135 -0.10 -18.19 0.06
N HIS A 136 0.01 -16.95 -0.42
CA HIS A 136 1.00 -16.56 -1.41
C HIS A 136 2.45 -16.72 -0.92
N LEU A 137 2.73 -16.35 0.33
CA LEU A 137 4.03 -16.47 0.99
C LEU A 137 4.42 -17.94 1.18
N ARG A 138 3.52 -18.76 1.73
CA ARG A 138 3.72 -20.22 1.90
C ARG A 138 4.05 -20.91 0.57
N ARG A 139 3.38 -20.51 -0.51
CA ARG A 139 3.61 -21.04 -1.86
C ARG A 139 4.81 -20.42 -2.58
N ARG A 140 5.49 -19.43 -1.98
CA ARG A 140 6.61 -18.69 -2.58
C ARG A 140 6.25 -18.05 -3.93
N THR A 141 5.03 -17.54 -4.04
CA THR A 141 4.51 -16.93 -5.28
C THR A 141 4.62 -15.41 -5.30
N ILE A 142 4.83 -14.80 -4.14
CA ILE A 142 5.21 -13.41 -3.96
C ILE A 142 6.67 -13.36 -3.51
N ARG A 143 7.38 -12.29 -3.89
CA ARG A 143 8.78 -12.05 -3.52
C ARG A 143 8.85 -10.74 -2.75
N VAL A 144 9.22 -10.83 -1.48
CA VAL A 144 9.21 -9.71 -0.51
C VAL A 144 10.62 -9.40 0.01
N GLN A 145 11.67 -9.93 -0.62
CA GLN A 145 13.05 -9.77 -0.14
C GLN A 145 13.55 -8.31 -0.17
N ASN A 146 12.92 -7.48 -0.98
CA ASN A 146 13.23 -6.05 -1.10
C ASN A 146 12.11 -5.18 -0.54
N LEU A 147 11.34 -5.69 0.44
CA LEU A 147 10.28 -4.91 1.06
C LEU A 147 10.89 -3.70 1.79
N GLN A 148 10.46 -2.50 1.38
CA GLN A 148 10.91 -1.23 1.95
C GLN A 148 9.86 -0.64 2.88
N ILE A 149 8.58 -0.84 2.56
CA ILE A 149 7.46 -0.23 3.28
C ILE A 149 6.40 -1.29 3.57
N LEU A 150 6.02 -1.40 4.83
CA LEU A 150 4.89 -2.21 5.30
C LEU A 150 3.84 -1.28 5.91
N VAL A 151 2.58 -1.48 5.52
CA VAL A 151 1.43 -0.77 6.08
C VAL A 151 0.43 -1.78 6.62
N LEU A 152 -0.01 -1.60 7.86
CA LEU A 152 -1.16 -2.28 8.44
C LEU A 152 -2.29 -1.25 8.61
N ASP A 153 -3.35 -1.37 7.82
CA ASP A 153 -4.50 -0.45 7.91
C ASP A 153 -5.71 -1.19 8.50
N GLU A 154 -6.48 -0.48 9.32
CA GLU A 154 -7.55 -1.03 10.17
C GLU A 154 -7.05 -2.24 11.00
N ALA A 155 -5.91 -2.06 11.67
CA ALA A 155 -5.22 -3.12 12.41
C ALA A 155 -6.03 -3.65 13.60
N ASP A 156 -6.75 -2.78 14.29
CA ASP A 156 -7.72 -3.14 15.33
C ASP A 156 -8.82 -4.05 14.78
N GLU A 157 -9.38 -3.72 13.61
CA GLU A 157 -10.37 -4.57 12.96
C GLU A 157 -9.78 -5.93 12.54
N MET A 158 -8.54 -5.96 12.04
CA MET A 158 -7.86 -7.23 11.78
C MET A 158 -7.74 -8.10 13.03
N LEU A 159 -7.47 -7.51 14.19
CA LEU A 159 -7.44 -8.25 15.46
C LEU A 159 -8.83 -8.76 15.86
N ASN A 160 -9.87 -7.93 15.71
CA ASN A 160 -11.25 -8.31 16.00
C ASN A 160 -11.74 -9.48 15.13
N MET A 161 -11.30 -9.51 13.87
CA MET A 161 -11.61 -10.59 12.92
C MET A 161 -10.78 -11.87 13.15
N GLY A 162 -9.88 -11.89 14.13
CA GLY A 162 -9.05 -13.04 14.46
C GLY A 162 -7.83 -13.23 13.57
N PHE A 163 -7.40 -12.21 12.82
CA PHE A 163 -6.22 -12.30 11.95
C PHE A 163 -4.88 -12.16 12.67
N TYR A 164 -4.86 -12.12 14.01
CA TYR A 164 -3.62 -11.96 14.78
C TYR A 164 -2.56 -13.01 14.40
N GLU A 165 -2.92 -14.30 14.37
CA GLU A 165 -1.99 -15.38 14.02
C GLU A 165 -1.51 -15.27 12.58
N ASP A 166 -2.40 -14.91 11.64
CA ASP A 166 -2.06 -14.72 10.24
C ASP A 166 -1.07 -13.56 10.06
N ILE A 167 -1.27 -12.44 10.77
CA ILE A 167 -0.36 -11.28 10.74
C ILE A 167 1.00 -11.67 11.31
N VAL A 168 1.05 -12.33 12.48
CA VAL A 168 2.31 -12.80 13.08
C VAL A 168 3.04 -13.75 12.13
N ALA A 169 2.30 -14.66 11.48
CA ALA A 169 2.87 -15.57 10.51
C ALA A 169 3.42 -14.83 9.27
N VAL A 170 2.71 -13.81 8.77
CA VAL A 170 3.18 -12.95 7.68
C VAL A 170 4.48 -12.24 8.07
N MET A 171 4.52 -11.62 9.26
CA MET A 171 5.70 -10.90 9.76
C MET A 171 6.94 -11.79 9.80
N ALA A 172 6.79 -13.08 10.08
CA ALA A 172 7.91 -14.03 10.08
C ALA A 172 8.52 -14.31 8.68
N TYR A 173 7.85 -13.90 7.60
CA TYR A 173 8.38 -13.99 6.23
C TYR A 173 9.06 -12.72 5.74
N LEU A 174 8.81 -11.58 6.39
CA LEU A 174 9.32 -10.26 6.00
C LEU A 174 10.72 -10.07 6.59
#